data_AF-A0A3B9MPT9-F1
#
_entry.id   AF-A0A3B9MPT9-F1
#
_cell.length_a   1.000
_cell.length_b   1.000
_cell.length_c   1.000
_cell.angle_alpha   90.00
_cell.angle_beta   90.00
_cell.angle_gamma   90.00
#
_symmetry.space_group_name_H-M   'P 1'
#
loop_
_entity.id
_entity.type
_entity.pdbx_description
1 polymer ?
#
loop_
_entity_poly.entity_id
_entity_poly.type
_entity_poly.pdbx_seq_one_letter_code
_entity_poly.pdbx_strand_id
1 'polypeptide(L)'
;MPKYIHYLPHLNAVLNTTSAILLLAGFRFIRLGRIRAHRNCQLSALVSSTLFLTSYLTYHYFHGSTRFLGQGIVRPIYFTILITHTILAVVIVPLIFVTLYRAVRLDFVRHKRIARWTLPLWLYVSVTGVIVYLMLYHIYPPS
;
A
#
# COMPACT_ATOMS: atom_id res chain seq x y z
N MET A 1 -2.40 14.76 -23.37
CA MET A 1 -2.48 13.67 -22.37
C MET A 1 -3.91 13.56 -21.86
N PRO A 2 -4.42 12.35 -21.56
CA PRO A 2 -5.75 12.18 -20.99
C PRO A 2 -5.92 12.96 -19.67
N LYS A 3 -6.98 13.76 -19.55
CA LYS A 3 -7.22 14.68 -18.42
C LYS A 3 -7.29 13.98 -17.05
N TYR A 4 -7.62 12.69 -17.01
CA TYR A 4 -7.78 11.96 -15.75
C TYR A 4 -6.47 11.64 -15.02
N ILE A 5 -5.32 11.74 -15.69
CA ILE A 5 -4.04 11.28 -15.12
C ILE A 5 -3.61 12.13 -13.91
N HIS A 6 -3.96 13.42 -13.90
CA HIS A 6 -3.69 14.32 -12.77
C HIS A 6 -4.46 13.93 -11.49
N TYR A 7 -5.56 13.16 -11.60
CA TYR A 7 -6.32 12.68 -10.44
C TYR A 7 -5.81 11.34 -9.90
N LEU A 8 -4.99 10.61 -10.66
CA LEU A 8 -4.48 9.30 -10.23
C LEU A 8 -3.62 9.34 -8.96
N PRO A 9 -2.78 10.37 -8.71
CA PRO A 9 -2.06 10.48 -7.44
C PRO A 9 -2.99 10.61 -6.23
N HIS A 10 -4.06 11.41 -6.35
CA HIS A 10 -5.08 11.56 -5.31
C HIS A 10 -5.82 10.24 -5.07
N LEU A 11 -6.22 9.55 -6.16
CA LEU A 11 -6.82 8.22 -6.08
C LEU A 11 -5.88 7.21 -5.40
N ASN A 12 -4.59 7.23 -5.74
CA ASN A 12 -3.58 6.36 -5.14
C ASN A 12 -3.45 6.57 -3.63
N ALA A 13 -3.50 7.83 -3.18
CA ALA A 13 -3.46 8.17 -1.76
C ALA A 13 -4.70 7.65 -1.02
N VAL A 14 -5.89 7.84 -1.62
CA VAL A 14 -7.15 7.31 -1.07
C VAL A 14 -7.10 5.79 -0.97
N LEU A 15 -6.72 5.09 -2.04
CA LEU A 15 -6.66 3.62 -2.07
C LEU A 15 -5.67 3.04 -1.05
N ASN A 16 -4.51 3.67 -0.85
CA ASN A 16 -3.56 3.27 0.20
C ASN A 16 -4.11 3.54 1.60
N THR A 17 -4.75 4.69 1.80
CA THR A 17 -5.38 5.03 3.09
C THR A 17 -6.49 4.03 3.42
N THR A 18 -7.34 3.69 2.45
CA THR A 18 -8.38 2.67 2.58
C THR A 18 -7.77 1.31 2.90
N SER A 19 -6.70 0.90 2.21
CA SER A 19 -5.97 -0.33 2.51
C SER A 19 -5.46 -0.35 3.96
N ALA A 20 -4.80 0.71 4.41
CA ALA A 20 -4.28 0.81 5.78
C ALA A 20 -5.39 0.69 6.83
N ILE A 21 -6.51 1.38 6.64
CA ILE A 21 -7.68 1.31 7.53
C ILE A 21 -8.25 -0.11 7.57
N LEU A 22 -8.41 -0.75 6.40
CA LEU A 22 -8.93 -2.11 6.31
C LEU A 22 -7.99 -3.14 6.97
N LEU A 23 -6.68 -2.97 6.86
CA LEU A 23 -5.69 -3.83 7.52
C LEU A 23 -5.78 -3.69 9.05
N LEU A 24 -5.87 -2.47 9.56
CA LEU A 24 -6.04 -2.19 10.99
C LEU A 24 -7.36 -2.75 11.52
N ALA A 25 -8.47 -2.53 10.80
CA ALA A 25 -9.78 -3.08 11.13
C ALA A 25 -9.76 -4.62 11.10
N GLY A 26 -9.15 -5.21 10.07
CA GLY A 26 -8.97 -6.66 9.95
C GLY A 26 -8.14 -7.25 11.08
N PHE A 27 -7.09 -6.55 11.52
CA PHE A 27 -6.30 -6.94 12.69
C PHE A 27 -7.12 -6.88 13.99
N ARG A 28 -7.92 -5.83 14.18
CA ARG A 28 -8.84 -5.74 15.31
C ARG A 28 -9.86 -6.88 15.30
N PHE A 29 -10.45 -7.19 14.14
CA PHE A 29 -11.44 -8.26 14.04
C PHE A 29 -10.88 -9.65 14.35
N ILE A 30 -9.66 -9.97 13.91
CA ILE A 30 -9.06 -11.27 14.24
C ILE A 30 -8.72 -11.38 15.74
N ARG A 31 -8.31 -10.27 16.37
CA ARG A 31 -8.10 -10.21 17.84
C ARG A 31 -9.38 -10.41 18.63
N LEU A 32 -10.52 -10.02 18.06
CA LEU A 32 -11.86 -10.23 18.61
C LEU A 32 -12.49 -11.59 18.20
N GLY A 33 -11.74 -12.48 17.53
CA GLY A 33 -12.25 -13.77 17.06
C GLY A 33 -13.24 -13.70 15.89
N ARG A 34 -13.47 -12.52 15.31
CA ARG A 34 -14.42 -12.29 14.21
C ARG A 34 -13.81 -12.64 12.85
N ILE A 35 -13.68 -13.94 12.56
CA ILE A 35 -12.97 -14.46 11.37
C ILE A 35 -13.60 -13.97 10.05
N ARG A 36 -14.94 -13.96 9.92
CA ARG A 36 -15.62 -13.50 8.69
C ARG A 36 -15.32 -12.02 8.41
N ALA A 37 -15.40 -11.18 9.44
CA ALA A 37 -15.11 -9.75 9.32
C ALA A 37 -13.63 -9.51 8.98
N HIS A 38 -12.71 -10.24 9.64
CA HIS A 38 -11.29 -10.23 9.27
C HIS A 38 -11.09 -10.58 7.79
N ARG A 39 -11.66 -11.70 7.32
CA ARG A 39 -11.54 -12.14 5.92
C ARG A 39 -12.02 -11.05 4.95
N ASN A 40 -13.20 -10.47 5.21
CA ASN A 40 -13.75 -9.43 4.35
C ASN A 40 -12.84 -8.20 4.31
N CYS A 41 -12.29 -7.77 5.45
CA CYS A 41 -11.32 -6.67 5.49
C CYS A 41 -10.03 -6.99 4.70
N GLN A 42 -9.48 -8.20 4.83
CA GLN A 42 -8.26 -8.59 4.11
C GLN A 42 -8.50 -8.66 2.59
N LEU A 43 -9.65 -9.16 2.14
CA LEU A 43 -10.02 -9.19 0.73
C LEU A 43 -10.25 -7.77 0.18
N SER A 44 -10.95 -6.90 0.93
CA SER A 44 -11.13 -5.51 0.52
C SER A 44 -9.80 -4.75 0.47
N ALA A 45 -8.87 -5.01 1.40
CA ALA A 45 -7.53 -4.40 1.39
C ALA A 45 -6.72 -4.87 0.18
N LEU A 46 -6.83 -6.16 -0.18
CA LEU A 46 -6.22 -6.71 -1.39
C LEU A 46 -6.73 -6.00 -2.63
N VAL A 47 -8.05 -5.90 -2.80
CA VAL A 47 -8.67 -5.20 -3.93
C VAL A 47 -8.20 -3.75 -4.00
N SER A 48 -8.21 -3.03 -2.88
CA SER A 48 -7.73 -1.65 -2.80
C SER A 48 -6.26 -1.52 -3.21
N SER A 49 -5.41 -2.45 -2.75
CA SER A 49 -3.97 -2.47 -3.08
C SER A 49 -3.72 -2.80 -4.56
N THR A 50 -4.50 -3.72 -5.14
CA THR A 50 -4.43 -4.04 -6.56
C THR A 50 -4.86 -2.85 -7.41
N LEU A 51 -5.96 -2.18 -7.07
CA LEU A 51 -6.41 -0.96 -7.75
C LEU A 51 -5.36 0.15 -7.66
N PHE A 52 -4.72 0.31 -6.48
CA PHE A 52 -3.63 1.25 -6.29
C PHE A 52 -2.47 0.94 -7.24
N LEU A 53 -2.02 -0.32 -7.29
CA LEU A 53 -0.89 -0.70 -8.14
C LEU A 53 -1.20 -0.46 -9.62
N THR A 54 -2.39 -0.83 -10.10
CA THR A 54 -2.81 -0.57 -11.47
C THR A 54 -2.84 0.93 -11.78
N SER A 55 -3.43 1.74 -10.89
CA SER A 55 -3.49 3.19 -11.03
C SER A 55 -2.10 3.84 -11.00
N TYR A 56 -1.22 3.41 -10.10
CA TYR A 56 0.17 3.86 -10.01
C TYR A 56 0.98 3.55 -11.27
N LEU A 57 0.93 2.30 -11.76
CA LEU A 57 1.65 1.90 -12.98
C LEU A 57 1.11 2.66 -14.19
N THR A 58 -0.20 2.87 -14.27
CA THR A 58 -0.83 3.69 -15.32
C THR A 58 -0.30 5.13 -15.26
N TYR A 59 -0.31 5.76 -14.09
CA TYR A 59 0.25 7.10 -13.91
C TYR A 59 1.71 7.17 -14.33
N HIS A 60 2.54 6.23 -13.87
CA HIS A 60 3.97 6.20 -14.15
C HIS A 60 4.27 5.99 -15.63
N TYR A 61 3.49 5.16 -16.32
CA TYR A 61 3.63 4.92 -17.75
C TYR A 61 3.35 6.19 -18.58
N PHE A 62 2.35 6.99 -18.21
CA PHE A 62 1.95 8.17 -18.99
C PHE A 62 2.62 9.49 -18.57
N HIS A 63 2.90 9.70 -17.28
CA HIS A 63 3.53 10.92 -16.76
C HIS A 63 5.05 10.80 -16.55
N GLY A 64 5.60 9.59 -16.58
CA GLY A 64 7.00 9.35 -16.25
C GLY A 64 7.31 9.61 -14.77
N SER A 65 8.57 9.94 -14.48
CA SER A 65 9.04 10.19 -13.12
C SER A 65 8.82 11.65 -12.71
N THR A 66 7.98 11.87 -11.71
CA THR A 66 7.85 13.19 -11.05
C THR A 66 9.11 13.51 -10.27
N ARG A 67 9.77 14.62 -10.60
CA ARG A 67 10.95 15.08 -9.88
C ARG A 67 10.55 15.66 -8.53
N PHE A 68 11.17 15.16 -7.47
CA PHE A 68 11.03 15.75 -6.13
C PHE A 68 11.87 17.05 -6.07
N LEU A 69 11.20 18.20 -5.90
CA LEU A 69 11.82 19.54 -5.89
C LEU A 69 12.33 19.99 -4.50
N GLY A 70 12.02 19.24 -3.44
CA GLY A 70 12.46 19.57 -2.08
C GLY A 70 13.98 19.60 -1.95
N GLN A 71 14.50 20.63 -1.28
CA GLN A 71 15.94 20.84 -1.04
C GLN A 71 16.31 20.60 0.44
N GLY A 72 17.60 20.33 0.70
CA GLY A 72 18.12 20.08 2.05
C GLY A 72 17.81 18.67 2.59
N ILE A 73 17.66 18.55 3.91
CA ILE A 73 17.51 17.27 4.64
C ILE A 73 16.27 16.47 4.20
N VAL A 74 15.24 17.13 3.68
CA VAL A 74 13.99 16.45 3.28
C VAL A 74 14.16 15.54 2.06
N ARG A 75 15.14 15.84 1.19
CA ARG A 75 15.43 15.04 0.00
C ARG A 75 15.94 13.64 0.31
N PRO A 76 17.00 13.44 1.13
CA PRO A 76 17.41 12.09 1.51
C PRO A 76 16.35 11.36 2.33
N ILE A 77 15.54 12.05 3.16
CA ILE A 77 14.40 11.43 3.85
C ILE A 77 13.38 10.89 2.84
N TYR A 78 12.97 11.72 1.87
CA TYR A 78 12.02 11.33 0.83
C TYR A 78 12.52 10.11 0.06
N PHE A 79 13.75 10.13 -0.43
CA PHE A 79 14.31 9.01 -1.19
C PHE A 79 14.48 7.76 -0.34
N THR A 80 14.83 7.88 0.93
CA THR A 80 14.89 6.74 1.85
C THR A 80 13.51 6.09 1.96
N ILE A 81 12.46 6.86 2.23
CA ILE A 81 11.08 6.36 2.33
C ILE A 81 10.62 5.76 1.00
N LEU A 82 10.90 6.43 -0.12
CA LEU A 82 10.48 5.96 -1.44
C LEU A 82 11.16 4.64 -1.82
N ILE A 83 12.46 4.53 -1.59
CA ILE A 83 13.24 3.32 -1.89
C ILE A 83 12.76 2.17 -1.00
N THR A 84 12.65 2.38 0.31
CA THR A 84 12.17 1.34 1.23
C THR A 84 10.74 0.93 0.90
N HIS A 85 9.85 1.88 0.64
CA HIS A 85 8.47 1.61 0.20
C HIS A 85 8.46 0.73 -1.05
N THR A 86 9.22 1.10 -2.08
CA THR A 86 9.22 0.39 -3.37
C THR A 86 9.76 -1.03 -3.23
N ILE A 87 10.89 -1.22 -2.52
CA ILE A 87 11.46 -2.56 -2.28
C ILE A 87 10.47 -3.42 -1.50
N LEU A 88 9.90 -2.89 -0.42
CA LEU A 88 8.94 -3.63 0.40
C LEU A 88 7.63 -3.89 -0.33
N ALA A 89 7.20 -3.01 -1.24
CA ALA A 89 6.04 -3.22 -2.11
C ALA A 89 6.26 -4.40 -3.06
N VAL A 90 7.48 -4.61 -3.58
CA VAL A 90 7.79 -5.79 -4.39
C VAL A 90 7.81 -7.05 -3.53
N VAL A 91 8.41 -6.99 -2.33
CA VAL A 91 8.52 -8.14 -1.42
C VAL A 91 7.17 -8.57 -0.85
N ILE A 92 6.25 -7.63 -0.61
CA ILE A 92 4.97 -7.94 0.05
C ILE A 92 4.00 -8.67 -0.88
N VAL A 93 4.07 -8.46 -2.19
CA VAL A 93 3.21 -9.12 -3.19
C VAL A 93 3.26 -10.66 -3.10
N PRO A 94 4.43 -11.33 -3.19
CA PRO A 94 4.48 -12.78 -3.05
C PRO A 94 4.05 -13.24 -1.65
N LEU A 95 4.34 -12.47 -0.60
CA LEU A 95 3.91 -12.79 0.77
C LEU A 95 2.38 -12.76 0.91
N ILE A 96 1.70 -11.79 0.29
CA ILE A 96 0.24 -11.72 0.25
C ILE A 96 -0.33 -12.95 -0.47
N PHE A 97 0.22 -13.31 -1.64
CA PHE A 97 -0.21 -14.50 -2.38
C PHE A 97 -0.05 -15.79 -1.57
N VAL A 98 1.10 -15.98 -0.91
CA VAL A 98 1.31 -17.16 -0.06
C VAL A 98 0.35 -17.17 1.13
N THR A 99 0.08 -16.01 1.73
CA THR A 99 -0.84 -15.88 2.87
C THR A 99 -2.29 -16.20 2.47
N LEU A 100 -2.72 -15.75 1.30
CA LEU A 100 -4.04 -16.04 0.71
C LEU A 100 -4.15 -17.52 0.32
N TYR A 101 -3.14 -18.07 -0.36
CA TYR A 101 -3.12 -19.48 -0.74
C TYR A 101 -3.29 -20.40 0.47
N ARG A 102 -2.60 -20.10 1.58
CA ARG A 102 -2.73 -20.84 2.84
C ARG A 102 -4.12 -20.70 3.47
N ALA A 103 -4.74 -19.53 3.35
CA ALA A 103 -6.12 -19.33 3.81
C ALA A 103 -7.12 -20.15 2.99
N VAL A 104 -6.96 -20.23 1.66
CA VAL A 104 -7.79 -21.03 0.76
C VAL A 104 -7.63 -22.53 1.03
N ARG A 105 -6.41 -22.98 1.35
CA ARG A 105 -6.11 -24.37 1.76
C ARG A 105 -6.56 -24.72 3.19
N LEU A 106 -7.19 -23.79 3.90
CA LEU A 106 -7.60 -23.94 5.31
C LEU A 106 -6.41 -24.24 6.27
N ASP A 107 -5.17 -23.96 5.85
CA ASP A 107 -3.97 -24.16 6.67
C ASP A 107 -3.70 -22.93 7.53
N PHE A 108 -4.54 -22.77 8.56
CA PHE A 108 -4.51 -21.59 9.43
C PHE A 108 -3.25 -21.51 10.30
N VAL A 109 -2.59 -22.64 10.58
CA VAL A 109 -1.35 -22.67 11.37
C VAL A 109 -0.24 -21.99 10.58
N ARG A 110 -0.06 -22.42 9.33
CA ARG A 110 0.95 -21.87 8.42
C ARG A 110 0.58 -20.48 7.91
N HIS A 111 -0.71 -20.18 7.77
CA HIS A 111 -1.21 -18.82 7.49
C HIS A 111 -0.79 -17.85 8.61
N LYS A 112 -1.09 -18.17 9.89
CA LYS A 112 -0.73 -17.32 11.03
C LYS A 112 0.78 -17.07 11.15
N ARG A 113 1.62 -18.04 10.78
CA ARG A 113 3.09 -17.87 10.80
C ARG A 113 3.56 -16.79 9.81
N ILE A 114 2.98 -16.74 8.61
CA ILE A 114 3.36 -15.78 7.58
C ILE A 114 2.64 -14.44 7.78
N ALA A 115 1.36 -14.48 8.14
CA ALA A 115 0.54 -13.28 8.36
C ALA A 115 1.13 -12.33 9.41
N ARG A 116 1.87 -12.85 10.40
CA ARG A 116 2.61 -12.03 11.39
C ARG A 116 3.67 -11.11 10.77
N TRP A 117 4.23 -11.49 9.63
CA TRP A 117 5.18 -10.68 8.85
C TRP A 117 4.49 -9.92 7.74
N THR A 118 3.51 -10.52 7.07
CA THR A 118 2.74 -9.88 5.99
C THR A 118 1.99 -8.66 6.49
N LEU A 119 1.32 -8.73 7.64
CA LEU A 119 0.53 -7.61 8.16
C LEU A 119 1.36 -6.33 8.39
N PRO A 120 2.47 -6.33 9.16
CA PRO A 120 3.25 -5.10 9.39
C PRO A 120 3.90 -4.58 8.10
N LEU A 121 4.38 -5.45 7.22
CA LEU A 121 4.94 -5.04 5.93
C LEU A 121 3.89 -4.39 5.02
N TRP A 122 2.70 -4.99 4.94
CA TRP A 122 1.61 -4.46 4.12
C TRP A 122 1.08 -3.13 4.66
N LEU A 123 1.00 -3.01 5.99
CA LEU A 123 0.65 -1.74 6.63
C LEU A 123 1.72 -0.68 6.39
N TYR A 124 3.01 -1.03 6.51
CA TYR A 124 4.12 -0.11 6.24
C TYR A 124 4.04 0.45 4.82
N VAL A 125 3.89 -0.42 3.81
CA VAL A 125 3.78 0.00 2.40
C VAL A 125 2.55 0.90 2.21
N SER A 126 1.39 0.53 2.77
CA SER A 126 0.17 1.34 2.64
C SER A 126 0.33 2.73 3.25
N VAL A 127 0.90 2.84 4.47
CA VAL A 127 1.11 4.13 5.16
C VAL A 127 2.17 4.97 4.45
N THR A 128 3.30 4.38 4.08
CA THR A 128 4.38 5.11 3.38
C THR A 128 3.95 5.60 2.00
N GLY A 129 3.05 4.89 1.31
CA GLY A 129 2.47 5.38 0.05
C GLY A 129 1.70 6.69 0.22
N VAL A 130 0.94 6.83 1.33
CA VAL A 130 0.26 8.09 1.68
C VAL A 130 1.27 9.19 2.02
N ILE A 131 2.32 8.86 2.79
CA ILE A 131 3.38 9.82 3.16
C ILE A 131 4.07 10.36 1.90
N VAL A 132 4.47 9.48 0.97
CA VAL A 132 5.11 9.88 -0.30
C VAL A 132 4.20 10.82 -1.08
N TYR A 133 2.90 10.53 -1.15
CA TYR A 133 1.92 11.43 -1.78
C TYR A 133 1.84 12.79 -1.08
N LEU A 134 1.73 12.82 0.26
CA LEU A 134 1.67 14.08 1.00
C LEU A 134 2.93 14.93 0.80
N MET A 135 4.10 14.30 0.83
CA MET A 135 5.37 14.98 0.59
C MET A 135 5.44 15.58 -0.81
N LEU A 136 4.95 14.87 -1.83
CA LEU A 136 5.08 15.29 -3.22
C LEU A 136 4.00 16.29 -3.67
N TYR A 137 2.79 16.22 -3.11
CA TYR A 137 1.65 17.01 -3.61
C TYR A 137 1.12 18.07 -2.63
N HIS A 138 1.42 17.98 -1.33
CA HIS A 138 0.94 18.95 -0.34
C HIS A 138 2.07 19.72 0.33
N ILE A 139 3.19 19.05 0.66
CA ILE A 139 4.30 19.69 1.37
C ILE A 139 5.28 20.35 0.37
N TYR A 140 5.58 19.68 -0.74
CA TYR A 140 6.45 20.19 -1.80
C TYR A 140 5.78 20.09 -3.18
N PRO A 141 4.66 20.79 -3.40
CA PRO A 141 3.96 20.72 -4.67
C PRO A 141 4.89 21.12 -5.82
N PRO A 142 4.91 20.38 -6.94
CA PRO A 142 5.62 20.81 -8.13
C PRO A 142 4.97 22.11 -8.66
N SER A 143 5.76 23.18 -8.67
CA SER A 143 5.42 24.50 -9.23
C SER A 143 5.52 24.50 -10.75
#